data_AF-A0A8T6PAZ4-F1
#
_entry.id   AF-A0A8T6PAZ4-F1
#
_cell.length_a   1.000
_cell.length_b   1.000
_cell.length_c   1.000
_cell.angle_alpha   90.00
_cell.angle_beta   90.00
_cell.angle_gamma   90.00
#
_symmetry.space_group_name_H-M   'P 1'
#
loop_
_entity.id
_entity.type
_entity.pdbx_description
1 polymer ?
#
loop_
_entity_poly.entity_id
_entity_poly.type
_entity_poly.pdbx_seq_one_letter_code
_entity_poly.pdbx_strand_id
1 'polypeptide(L)'
;MPYHIEQIGDAPIIVCSFKAPVDIIRDPFDAHADVVAIVEAQGFTPPIYVIAELSEVKPNFSDLVIGMANSISHVRDGRSVWDPDFTNILVGTAPLLKLLANSMGQKQYGHIPVHVFETLEEAIAFASEDLRVHPR
;
A
#
# COMPACT_ATOMS: atom_id res chain seq x y z
N MET A 1 -8.40 16.20 -1.31
CA MET A 1 -7.80 15.01 -0.68
C MET A 1 -6.47 14.75 -1.38
N PRO A 2 -5.39 14.47 -0.64
CA PRO A 2 -4.04 14.30 -1.21
C PRO A 2 -3.84 12.93 -1.88
N TYR A 3 -4.89 12.12 -1.97
CA TYR A 3 -4.89 10.84 -2.68
C TYR A 3 -6.16 10.65 -3.51
N HIS A 4 -6.08 9.74 -4.47
CA HIS A 4 -7.18 9.21 -5.26
C HIS A 4 -7.18 7.69 -5.17
N ILE A 5 -8.36 7.08 -5.01
CA ILE A 5 -8.51 5.63 -4.93
C ILE A 5 -9.37 5.16 -6.10
N GLU A 6 -8.88 4.13 -6.78
CA GLU A 6 -9.55 3.49 -7.91
C GLU A 6 -9.50 1.97 -7.75
N GLN A 7 -10.61 1.30 -8.07
CA GLN A 7 -10.67 -0.15 -8.20
C GLN A 7 -10.45 -0.53 -9.67
N ILE A 8 -9.61 -1.52 -9.93
CA ILE A 8 -9.32 -1.96 -11.30
C ILE A 8 -10.37 -2.99 -11.76
N GLY A 9 -11.36 -2.52 -12.53
CA GLY A 9 -12.46 -3.36 -13.02
C GLY A 9 -13.23 -4.03 -11.88
N ASP A 10 -13.55 -5.31 -12.01
CA ASP A 10 -14.23 -6.10 -10.96
C ASP A 10 -13.26 -6.93 -10.10
N ALA A 11 -11.94 -6.72 -10.26
CA ALA A 11 -10.92 -7.47 -9.53
C ALA A 11 -10.65 -6.85 -8.14
N PRO A 12 -10.18 -7.65 -7.15
CA PRO A 12 -9.77 -7.15 -5.83
C PRO A 12 -8.40 -6.46 -5.89
N ILE A 13 -8.23 -5.52 -6.82
CA ILE A 13 -7.04 -4.69 -7.02
C ILE A 13 -7.45 -3.24 -6.84
N ILE A 14 -6.88 -2.58 -5.84
CA ILE A 14 -7.19 -1.21 -5.46
C ILE A 14 -5.91 -0.38 -5.57
N VAL A 15 -5.97 0.72 -6.33
CA VAL A 15 -4.87 1.66 -6.52
C VAL A 15 -5.14 2.92 -5.70
N CYS A 16 -4.18 3.30 -4.87
CA CYS A 16 -4.14 4.53 -4.10
C CYS A 16 -3.03 5.43 -4.62
N SER A 17 -3.38 6.41 -5.46
CA SER A 17 -2.43 7.39 -5.99
C SER A 17 -2.30 8.60 -5.07
N PHE A 18 -1.09 8.87 -4.57
CA PHE A 18 -0.81 10.00 -3.69
C PHE A 18 -0.17 11.15 -4.47
N LYS A 19 -0.68 12.37 -4.25
CA LYS A 19 -0.18 13.60 -4.87
C LYS A 19 0.38 14.55 -3.82
N ALA A 20 1.49 15.19 -4.14
CA ALA A 20 2.09 16.17 -3.24
C ALA A 20 1.23 17.44 -3.10
N PRO A 21 1.21 18.10 -1.93
CA PRO A 21 1.83 17.68 -0.68
C PRO A 21 1.04 16.54 0.00
N VAL A 22 1.76 15.53 0.51
CA VAL A 22 1.19 14.42 1.28
C VAL A 22 1.75 14.45 2.70
N ASP A 23 0.87 14.32 3.67
CA ASP A 23 1.21 14.02 5.06
C ASP A 23 1.33 12.50 5.20
N ILE A 24 2.57 12.01 5.12
CA ILE A 24 2.90 10.59 5.21
C ILE A 24 2.55 9.93 6.55
N ILE A 25 2.18 10.70 7.56
CA ILE A 25 1.74 10.19 8.86
C ILE A 25 0.22 10.01 8.89
N ARG A 26 -0.54 10.96 8.33
CA ARG A 26 -2.00 10.93 8.39
C ARG A 26 -2.63 10.29 7.16
N ASP A 27 -2.21 10.74 5.97
CA ASP A 27 -2.93 10.46 4.73
C ASP A 27 -2.95 8.96 4.35
N PRO A 28 -1.91 8.14 4.62
CA PRO A 28 -1.99 6.70 4.41
C PRO A 28 -3.06 5.99 5.27
N PHE A 29 -3.33 6.47 6.48
CA PHE A 29 -4.37 5.88 7.33
C PHE A 29 -5.77 6.24 6.84
N ASP A 30 -5.96 7.49 6.41
CA ASP A 30 -7.23 7.93 5.85
C ASP A 30 -7.51 7.17 4.53
N ALA A 31 -6.50 7.00 3.67
CA ALA A 31 -6.60 6.18 2.46
C ALA A 31 -6.91 4.71 2.78
N HIS A 32 -6.26 4.13 3.80
CA HIS A 32 -6.53 2.75 4.21
C HIS A 32 -7.98 2.56 4.68
N ALA A 33 -8.55 3.52 5.43
CA ALA A 33 -9.96 3.46 5.83
C ALA A 33 -10.91 3.42 4.62
N ASP A 34 -10.64 4.25 3.61
CA ASP A 34 -11.41 4.28 2.37
C ASP A 34 -11.26 2.98 1.56
N VAL A 35 -10.04 2.40 1.52
CA VAL A 35 -9.79 1.08 0.89
C VAL A 35 -10.63 0.00 1.57
N VAL A 36 -10.65 -0.07 2.90
CA VAL A 36 -11.44 -1.08 3.61
C VAL A 36 -12.94 -0.90 3.33
N ALA A 37 -13.43 0.34 3.27
CA ALA A 37 -14.82 0.59 2.91
C ALA A 37 -15.17 0.09 1.50
N ILE A 38 -14.26 0.22 0.53
CA ILE A 38 -14.43 -0.33 -0.82
C ILE A 38 -14.46 -1.87 -0.77
N VAL A 39 -13.51 -2.50 -0.09
CA VAL A 39 -13.42 -3.95 0.08
C VAL A 39 -14.71 -4.52 0.68
N GLU A 40 -15.19 -3.92 1.77
CA GLU A 40 -16.42 -4.33 2.45
C GLU A 40 -17.66 -4.14 1.54
N ALA A 41 -17.74 -3.02 0.82
CA ALA A 41 -18.87 -2.74 -0.08
C ALA A 41 -18.94 -3.67 -1.29
N GLN A 42 -17.78 -4.07 -1.83
CA GLN A 42 -17.69 -5.02 -2.95
C GLN A 42 -17.77 -6.49 -2.51
N GLY A 43 -17.64 -6.77 -1.20
CA GLY A 43 -17.61 -8.12 -0.67
C GLY A 43 -16.36 -8.90 -1.10
N PHE A 44 -15.23 -8.23 -1.29
CA PHE A 44 -13.99 -8.89 -1.67
C PHE A 44 -13.46 -9.75 -0.52
N THR A 45 -12.97 -10.93 -0.88
CA THR A 45 -12.24 -11.83 0.02
C THR A 45 -10.78 -11.90 -0.42
N PRO A 46 -9.82 -12.10 0.49
CA PRO A 46 -8.40 -12.21 0.12
C PRO A 46 -8.17 -13.27 -0.98
N PRO A 47 -7.16 -13.10 -1.86
CA PRO A 47 -6.15 -12.04 -1.81
C PRO A 47 -6.70 -10.70 -2.34
N ILE A 48 -6.40 -9.62 -1.62
CA ILE A 48 -6.73 -8.24 -2.02
C ILE A 48 -5.40 -7.51 -2.21
N TYR A 49 -5.22 -6.87 -3.36
CA TYR A 49 -4.01 -6.14 -3.69
C TYR A 49 -4.25 -4.65 -3.51
N VAL A 50 -3.42 -4.01 -2.70
CA VAL A 50 -3.47 -2.56 -2.47
C VAL A 50 -2.17 -1.96 -2.98
N ILE A 51 -2.27 -1.16 -4.04
CA ILE A 51 -1.15 -0.52 -4.72
C ILE A 51 -1.08 0.93 -4.27
N ALA A 52 -0.08 1.30 -3.48
CA ALA A 52 0.21 2.70 -3.15
C ALA A 52 1.15 3.29 -4.20
N GLU A 53 0.62 4.19 -5.03
CA GLU A 53 1.35 4.88 -6.08
C GLU A 53 1.91 6.21 -5.55
N LEU A 54 3.24 6.25 -5.42
CA LEU A 54 4.01 7.28 -4.75
C LEU A 54 4.98 7.99 -5.71
N SER A 55 4.77 7.87 -7.02
CA SER A 55 5.71 8.36 -8.05
C SER A 55 5.91 9.89 -7.99
N GLU A 56 4.87 10.62 -7.58
CA GLU A 56 4.92 12.07 -7.39
C GLU A 56 5.39 12.49 -5.98
N VAL A 57 5.53 11.54 -5.06
CA VAL A 57 5.92 11.79 -3.67
C VAL A 57 7.44 11.66 -3.54
N LYS A 58 8.06 12.66 -2.90
CA LYS A 58 9.50 12.66 -2.61
C LYS A 58 9.72 12.67 -1.10
N PRO A 59 9.50 11.54 -0.42
CA PRO A 59 9.71 11.48 1.02
C PRO A 59 11.19 11.64 1.32
N ASN A 60 11.52 12.37 2.37
CA ASN A 60 12.89 12.36 2.89
C ASN A 60 13.09 11.13 3.80
N PHE A 61 14.34 10.90 4.22
CA PHE A 61 14.65 9.74 5.07
C PHE A 61 13.92 9.78 6.43
N SER A 62 13.81 10.96 7.05
CA SER A 62 13.13 11.13 8.33
C SER A 62 11.64 10.81 8.21
N ASP A 63 10.99 11.23 7.12
CA ASP A 63 9.60 10.91 6.83
C ASP A 63 9.40 9.39 6.86
N LEU A 64 10.24 8.63 6.16
CA LEU A 64 10.10 7.18 6.08
C LEU A 64 10.33 6.48 7.41
N VAL A 65 11.33 6.91 8.18
CA VAL A 65 11.58 6.35 9.51
C VAL A 65 10.38 6.58 10.43
N ILE A 66 9.80 7.79 10.39
CA ILE A 66 8.61 8.14 11.16
C ILE A 66 7.40 7.34 10.68
N GLY A 67 7.18 7.25 9.36
CA GLY A 67 6.10 6.46 8.76
C GLY A 67 6.17 4.99 9.13
N MET A 68 7.35 4.36 9.05
CA MET A 68 7.56 2.98 9.47
C MET A 68 7.27 2.80 10.97
N ALA A 69 7.83 3.66 11.83
CA ALA A 69 7.60 3.59 13.28
C ALA A 69 6.11 3.70 13.63
N ASN A 70 5.39 4.62 12.98
CA ASN A 70 3.95 4.79 13.14
C ASN A 70 3.18 3.59 12.63
N SER A 71 3.56 3.02 11.49
CA SER A 71 2.85 1.89 10.90
C SER A 71 2.96 0.58 11.71
N ILE A 72 4.01 0.42 12.53
CA ILE A 72 4.13 -0.70 13.49
C ILE A 72 3.42 -0.38 14.82
N SER A 73 3.58 0.85 15.30
CA SER A 73 3.20 1.23 16.67
C SER A 73 1.76 1.68 16.79
N HIS A 74 1.15 2.13 15.68
CA HIS A 74 -0.17 2.71 15.65
C HIS A 74 -1.11 1.84 14.83
N VAL A 75 -1.81 0.99 15.58
CA VAL A 75 -3.14 0.55 15.20
C VAL A 75 -4.07 1.74 15.47
N ARG A 76 -4.54 2.42 14.42
CA ARG A 76 -5.55 3.49 14.58
C ARG A 76 -6.92 2.82 14.47
N ASP A 77 -7.73 2.94 15.52
CA ASP A 77 -9.08 2.36 15.60
C ASP A 77 -9.13 0.82 15.36
N GLY A 78 -8.10 0.09 15.77
CA GLY A 78 -8.02 -1.36 15.59
C GLY A 78 -7.46 -1.82 14.23
N ARG A 79 -7.15 -0.89 13.30
CA ARG A 79 -6.69 -1.20 11.95
C ARG A 79 -5.23 -0.74 11.72
N SER A 80 -4.46 -1.61 11.09
CA SER A 80 -3.07 -1.37 10.64
C SER A 80 -3.11 -1.06 9.15
N VAL A 81 -2.35 -0.07 8.68
CA VAL A 81 -2.15 0.15 7.23
C VAL A 81 -1.54 -1.07 6.53
N TRP A 82 -0.93 -1.97 7.31
CA TRP A 82 -0.45 -3.29 6.89
C TRP A 82 -1.40 -4.39 7.35
N ASP A 83 -2.62 -4.37 6.80
CA ASP A 83 -3.61 -5.41 7.05
C ASP A 83 -3.09 -6.77 6.50
N PRO A 84 -3.07 -7.85 7.30
CA PRO A 84 -2.62 -9.17 6.84
C PRO A 84 -3.46 -9.76 5.69
N ASP A 85 -4.69 -9.29 5.50
CA ASP A 85 -5.55 -9.70 4.39
C ASP A 85 -5.19 -8.98 3.08
N PHE A 86 -4.35 -7.92 3.16
CA PHE A 86 -3.92 -7.13 2.01
C PHE A 86 -2.48 -7.46 1.60
N THR A 87 -2.31 -7.70 0.30
CA THR A 87 -1.00 -7.70 -0.34
C THR A 87 -0.63 -6.28 -0.74
N ASN A 88 0.27 -5.67 0.02
CA ASN A 88 0.65 -4.28 -0.17
C ASN A 88 1.78 -4.16 -1.21
N ILE A 89 1.56 -3.27 -2.18
CA ILE A 89 2.48 -2.98 -3.27
C ILE A 89 2.77 -1.49 -3.28
N LEU A 90 4.05 -1.11 -3.44
CA LEU A 90 4.47 0.28 -3.60
C LEU A 90 4.92 0.52 -5.03
N VAL A 91 4.51 1.65 -5.61
CA VAL A 91 4.96 2.10 -6.93
C VAL A 91 5.73 3.41 -6.77
N GLY A 92 6.94 3.44 -7.30
CA GLY A 92 7.75 4.64 -7.40
C GLY A 92 9.23 4.34 -7.57
N THR A 93 9.97 5.34 -8.06
CA THR A 93 11.39 5.20 -8.42
C THR A 93 12.35 5.63 -7.32
N ALA A 94 11.84 6.19 -6.22
CA ALA A 94 12.68 6.68 -5.14
C ALA A 94 13.47 5.51 -4.52
N PRO A 95 14.82 5.57 -4.44
CA PRO A 95 15.65 4.52 -3.81
C PRO A 95 15.21 4.19 -2.38
N LEU A 96 14.63 5.19 -1.74
CA LEU A 96 14.07 5.12 -0.40
C LEU A 96 12.85 4.18 -0.27
N LEU A 97 12.05 3.97 -1.33
CA LEU A 97 10.95 2.99 -1.31
C LEU A 97 11.49 1.56 -1.26
N LYS A 98 12.57 1.29 -2.01
CA LYS A 98 13.28 0.00 -1.96
C LYS A 98 13.86 -0.24 -0.55
N LEU A 99 14.40 0.80 0.09
CA LEU A 99 14.86 0.71 1.48
C LEU A 99 13.72 0.41 2.46
N LEU A 100 12.57 1.07 2.30
CA LEU A 100 11.39 0.85 3.12
C LEU A 100 10.90 -0.60 3.00
N ALA A 101 10.71 -1.11 1.78
CA ALA A 101 10.26 -2.49 1.56
C ALA A 101 11.22 -3.53 2.15
N ASN A 102 12.53 -3.34 1.97
CA ASN A 102 13.54 -4.21 2.59
C ASN A 102 13.51 -4.15 4.12
N SER A 103 13.16 -3.00 4.69
CA SER A 103 13.04 -2.80 6.14
C SER A 103 11.79 -3.48 6.68
N MET A 104 10.64 -3.37 6.00
CA MET A 104 9.38 -4.02 6.40
C MET A 104 9.49 -5.55 6.47
N GLY A 105 10.34 -6.16 5.64
CA GLY A 105 10.65 -7.59 5.69
C GLY A 105 11.47 -8.03 6.93
N GLN A 106 12.00 -7.11 7.72
CA GLN A 106 12.74 -7.45 8.95
C GLN A 106 11.78 -7.80 10.09
N LYS A 107 12.20 -8.71 10.98
CA LYS A 107 11.37 -9.18 12.11
C LYS A 107 10.83 -8.06 13.00
N GLN A 108 11.61 -7.00 13.20
CA GLN A 108 11.23 -5.85 14.04
C GLN A 108 10.10 -5.00 13.44
N TYR A 109 9.84 -5.14 12.15
CA TYR A 109 8.77 -4.47 11.42
C TYR A 109 7.63 -5.44 11.04
N GLY A 110 7.54 -6.60 11.69
CA GLY A 110 6.45 -7.56 11.49
C GLY A 110 6.64 -8.56 10.35
N HIS A 111 7.80 -8.54 9.66
CA HIS A 111 8.08 -9.43 8.52
C HIS A 111 7.02 -9.32 7.41
N ILE A 112 6.60 -8.09 7.13
CA ILE A 112 5.55 -7.80 6.15
C ILE A 112 6.18 -7.79 4.76
N PRO A 113 5.77 -8.69 3.85
CA PRO A 113 6.25 -8.67 2.47
C PRO A 113 5.66 -7.43 1.75
N VAL A 114 6.54 -6.61 1.18
CA VAL A 114 6.15 -5.45 0.39
C VAL A 114 6.81 -5.54 -0.97
N HIS A 115 6.01 -5.53 -2.03
CA HIS A 115 6.52 -5.50 -3.39
C HIS A 115 6.73 -4.06 -3.82
N VAL A 116 7.81 -3.79 -4.57
CA VAL A 116 8.11 -2.46 -5.11
C VAL A 116 8.27 -2.56 -6.61
N PHE A 117 7.53 -1.74 -7.34
CA PHE A 117 7.63 -1.60 -8.79
C PHE A 117 7.97 -0.15 -9.16
N GLU A 118 8.53 0.05 -10.35
CA GLU A 118 8.91 1.38 -10.81
C GLU A 118 7.74 2.09 -11.50
N THR A 119 6.79 1.32 -12.03
CA THR A 119 5.60 1.81 -12.74
C THR A 119 4.32 1.19 -12.20
N LEU A 120 3.19 1.89 -12.39
CA LEU A 120 1.89 1.42 -11.96
C LEU A 120 1.45 0.22 -12.81
N GLU A 121 1.77 0.25 -14.09
CA GLU A 121 1.46 -0.81 -15.04
C GLU A 121 2.11 -2.15 -14.63
N GLU A 122 3.37 -2.13 -14.18
CA GLU A 122 4.05 -3.33 -13.68
C GLU A 122 3.38 -3.89 -12.43
N ALA A 123 2.98 -3.03 -11.50
CA ALA A 123 2.30 -3.43 -10.27
C ALA A 123 0.94 -4.07 -10.54
N ILE A 124 0.14 -3.46 -11.43
CA ILE A 124 -1.17 -3.99 -11.84
C ILE A 124 -0.99 -5.31 -12.59
N ALA A 125 -0.01 -5.41 -13.49
CA ALA A 125 0.28 -6.64 -14.22
C ALA A 125 0.67 -7.78 -13.27
N PHE A 126 1.50 -7.50 -12.26
CA PHE A 126 1.85 -8.46 -11.23
C PHE A 126 0.62 -8.93 -10.45
N ALA A 127 -0.19 -8.01 -9.91
CA ALA A 127 -1.39 -8.36 -9.14
C ALA A 127 -2.40 -9.17 -9.97
N SER A 128 -2.58 -8.79 -11.23
CA SER A 128 -3.49 -9.48 -12.15
C SER A 128 -3.01 -10.90 -12.48
N GLU A 129 -1.71 -11.08 -12.71
CA GLU A 129 -1.14 -12.39 -12.99
C GLU A 129 -1.17 -13.30 -11.76
N ASP A 130 -0.88 -12.76 -10.57
CA ASP A 130 -0.92 -13.53 -9.32
C ASP A 130 -2.36 -14.03 -9.03
N LEU A 131 -3.37 -13.19 -9.23
CA LEU A 131 -4.78 -13.59 -9.17
C LEU A 131 -5.14 -14.68 -10.19
N ARG A 132 -4.53 -14.64 -11.38
CA ARG A 132 -4.78 -15.62 -12.45
C ARG A 132 -4.14 -16.98 -12.16
N VAL A 133 -2.95 -16.98 -11.55
CA VAL A 133 -2.19 -18.20 -11.23
C VAL A 133 -2.63 -18.81 -9.90
N HIS A 134 -3.11 -17.98 -8.98
CA HIS A 134 -3.63 -18.38 -7.68
C HIS A 134 -5.10 -17.93 -7.50
N PRO A 135 -6.03 -18.34 -8.40
CA PRO A 135 -7.43 -18.03 -8.25
C PRO A 135 -7.96 -18.81 -7.04
N ARG A 136 -8.59 -18.11 -6.10
CA ARG A 136 -9.28 -18.75 -4.98
C ARG A 136 -10.66 -19.24 -5.40
#